data_AF-A0ABD5XLN1-F1
#
_entry.id   AF-A0ABD5XLN1-F1
#
_cell.length_a   1.000
_cell.length_b   1.000
_cell.length_c   1.000
_cell.angle_alpha   90.00
_cell.angle_beta   90.00
_cell.angle_gamma   90.00
#
_symmetry.space_group_name_H-M   'P 1'
#
loop_
_entity.id
_entity.type
_entity.pdbx_description
1 polymer ?
#
loop_
_entity_poly.entity_id
_entity_poly.type
_entity_poly.pdbx_seq_one_letter_code
_entity_poly.pdbx_strand_id
1 'polypeptide(L)'
;MSDDPDGGDDPSIREYDKLVRDRIPETIRATDETPVTRRVDGEELQRYLLDKLVEEATEARDAGSDPAESVDAELADLAAVLDTLVERRGRDRVARLRREKRGERGEFDDGVVLERVREDG
;
A
#
# COMPACT_ATOMS: atom_id res chain seq x y z
N MET A 1 -38.62 33.97 -1.35
CA MET A 1 -37.21 33.98 -0.92
C MET A 1 -36.92 32.55 -0.56
N SER A 2 -36.38 31.82 -1.53
CA SER A 2 -36.08 30.40 -1.44
C SER A 2 -34.56 30.33 -1.38
N ASP A 3 -34.03 30.23 -0.18
CA ASP A 3 -32.63 29.91 0.07
C ASP A 3 -32.59 28.45 0.48
N ASP A 4 -32.37 27.58 -0.50
CA ASP A 4 -31.93 26.19 -0.28
C ASP A 4 -30.57 26.05 -0.98
N PRO A 5 -29.44 26.19 -0.28
CA PRO A 5 -28.16 25.74 -0.79
C PRO A 5 -28.04 24.24 -0.49
N ASP A 6 -28.78 23.43 -1.25
CA ASP A 6 -28.50 21.99 -1.31
C ASP A 6 -27.23 21.83 -2.16
N GLY A 7 -26.08 21.98 -1.51
CA GLY A 7 -24.77 21.62 -2.04
C GLY A 7 -24.69 20.09 -2.13
N GLY A 8 -25.49 19.52 -3.02
CA GLY A 8 -25.49 18.10 -3.29
C GLY A 8 -24.20 17.72 -4.01
N ASP A 9 -23.53 16.69 -3.49
CA ASP A 9 -22.44 16.01 -4.16
C ASP A 9 -22.81 15.72 -5.62
N ASP A 10 -22.04 16.26 -6.57
CA ASP A 10 -22.17 15.91 -7.98
C ASP A 10 -21.80 14.43 -8.14
N PRO A 11 -22.73 13.55 -8.54
CA PRO A 11 -22.49 12.10 -8.63
C PRO A 11 -21.42 11.72 -9.66
N SER A 12 -20.87 12.68 -10.41
CA SER A 12 -19.76 12.48 -11.35
C SER A 12 -18.36 12.60 -10.72
N ILE A 13 -18.24 13.10 -9.49
CA ILE A 13 -16.94 13.30 -8.82
C ILE A 13 -16.60 12.09 -7.94
N ARG A 14 -15.40 11.52 -8.16
CA ARG A 14 -14.83 10.46 -7.32
C ARG A 14 -13.65 11.01 -6.54
N GLU A 15 -13.71 10.95 -5.22
CA GLU A 15 -12.65 11.41 -4.34
C GLU A 15 -11.74 10.25 -3.92
N TYR A 16 -10.43 10.52 -3.89
CA TYR A 16 -9.41 9.56 -3.52
C TYR A 16 -8.38 10.24 -2.62
N ASP A 17 -7.98 9.57 -1.55
CA ASP A 17 -6.87 9.98 -0.70
C ASP A 17 -5.79 8.89 -0.69
N LYS A 18 -5.07 8.78 -1.81
CA LYS A 18 -4.01 7.77 -1.97
C LYS A 18 -2.85 8.23 -2.82
N LEU A 19 -1.70 7.63 -2.58
CA LEU A 19 -0.52 7.78 -3.42
C LEU A 19 -0.70 6.93 -4.68
N VAL A 20 -0.39 7.50 -5.84
CA VAL A 20 -0.40 6.78 -7.12
C VAL A 20 0.98 6.84 -7.76
N ARG A 21 1.28 5.90 -8.67
CA ARG A 21 2.52 5.96 -9.47
C ARG A 21 2.54 7.22 -10.34
N ASP A 22 3.74 7.70 -10.64
CA ASP A 22 3.96 8.96 -11.35
C ASP A 22 3.21 9.09 -12.70
N ARG A 23 2.94 7.96 -13.37
CA ARG A 23 2.27 7.90 -14.68
C ARG A 23 0.75 7.71 -14.63
N ILE A 24 0.18 7.48 -13.45
CA ILE A 24 -1.27 7.25 -13.30
C ILE A 24 -2.08 8.49 -13.72
N PRO A 25 -1.68 9.73 -13.38
CA PRO A 25 -2.41 10.90 -13.86
C PRO A 25 -2.45 10.98 -15.40
N GLU A 26 -1.39 10.60 -16.10
CA GLU A 26 -1.38 10.56 -17.58
C GLU A 26 -2.32 9.49 -18.12
N THR A 27 -2.35 8.31 -17.49
CA THR A 27 -3.28 7.23 -17.85
C THR A 27 -4.74 7.68 -17.68
N ILE A 28 -5.08 8.36 -16.57
CA ILE A 28 -6.45 8.88 -16.34
C ILE A 28 -6.83 9.92 -17.39
N ARG A 29 -5.91 10.81 -17.77
CA ARG A 29 -6.17 11.78 -18.87
C ARG A 29 -6.43 11.11 -20.21
N ALA A 30 -5.89 9.91 -20.43
CA ALA A 30 -6.12 9.15 -21.67
C ALA A 30 -7.50 8.48 -21.73
N THR A 31 -8.25 8.43 -20.61
CA THR A 31 -9.61 7.87 -20.54
C THR A 31 -10.71 8.95 -20.54
N ASP A 32 -10.41 10.13 -21.08
CA ASP A 32 -11.29 11.32 -21.08
C ASP A 32 -11.69 11.80 -19.66
N GLU A 33 -10.92 11.42 -18.64
CA GLU A 33 -11.11 11.86 -17.26
C GLU A 33 -10.06 12.92 -16.86
N THR A 34 -10.40 13.79 -15.91
CA THR A 34 -9.49 14.84 -15.44
C THR A 34 -9.02 14.55 -14.01
N PRO A 35 -7.77 14.10 -13.79
CA PRO A 35 -7.26 13.87 -12.45
C PRO A 35 -6.87 15.18 -11.77
N VAL A 36 -7.35 15.37 -10.54
CA VAL A 36 -6.88 16.42 -9.64
C VAL A 36 -5.79 15.82 -8.74
N THR A 37 -4.59 16.40 -8.74
CA THR A 37 -3.44 15.84 -8.01
C THR A 37 -2.68 16.92 -7.26
N ARG A 38 -2.01 16.53 -6.18
CA ARG A 38 -1.02 17.35 -5.46
C ARG A 38 0.22 16.52 -5.19
N ARG A 39 1.37 17.18 -5.05
CA ARG A 39 2.61 16.52 -4.64
C ARG A 39 2.78 16.62 -3.12
N VAL A 40 3.34 15.57 -2.53
CA VAL A 40 3.65 15.47 -1.10
C VAL A 40 5.13 15.17 -0.91
N ASP A 41 5.69 15.62 0.20
CA ASP A 41 7.09 15.40 0.56
C ASP A 41 7.25 15.15 2.07
N GLY A 42 8.50 15.02 2.53
CA GLY A 42 8.83 14.90 3.95
C GLY A 42 8.08 13.79 4.69
N GLU A 43 7.46 14.16 5.82
CA GLU A 43 6.67 13.27 6.67
C GLU A 43 5.34 12.88 6.03
N GLU A 44 4.76 13.75 5.21
CA GLU A 44 3.50 13.49 4.54
C GLU A 44 3.65 12.39 3.50
N LEU A 45 4.69 12.46 2.65
CA LEU A 45 5.02 11.39 1.71
C LEU A 45 5.29 10.06 2.44
N GLN A 46 5.94 10.12 3.60
CA GLN A 46 6.20 8.94 4.40
C GLN A 46 4.90 8.28 4.89
N ARG A 47 3.91 9.08 5.33
CA ARG A 47 2.58 8.57 5.71
C ARG A 47 1.92 7.88 4.52
N TYR A 48 1.83 8.56 3.38
CA TYR A 48 1.23 8.02 2.17
C TYR A 48 1.91 6.74 1.65
N LEU A 49 3.24 6.62 1.77
CA LEU A 49 3.95 5.39 1.41
C LEU A 49 3.62 4.23 2.36
N LEU A 50 3.44 4.48 3.66
CA LEU A 50 3.04 3.45 4.61
C LEU A 50 1.59 3.01 4.40
N ASP A 51 0.70 3.95 4.09
CA ASP A 51 -0.70 3.66 3.75
C ASP A 51 -0.74 2.82 2.45
N LYS A 52 0.03 3.21 1.43
CA LYS A 52 0.15 2.45 0.18
C LYS A 52 0.72 1.05 0.42
N LEU A 53 1.71 0.88 1.32
CA LEU A 53 2.22 -0.46 1.67
C LEU A 53 1.12 -1.39 2.20
N VAL A 54 0.18 -0.85 2.99
CA VAL A 54 -0.95 -1.61 3.52
C VAL A 54 -2.00 -1.90 2.45
N GLU A 55 -2.29 -0.93 1.56
CA GLU A 55 -3.17 -1.10 0.39
C GLU A 55 -2.70 -2.29 -0.46
N GLU A 56 -1.45 -2.25 -0.94
CA GLU A 56 -0.89 -3.28 -1.83
C GLU A 56 -0.77 -4.65 -1.13
N ALA A 57 -0.46 -4.68 0.16
CA ALA A 57 -0.43 -5.94 0.92
C ALA A 57 -1.83 -6.54 1.10
N THR A 58 -2.86 -5.70 1.14
CA THR A 58 -4.27 -6.13 1.19
C THR A 58 -4.71 -6.65 -0.17
N GLU A 59 -4.39 -5.94 -1.26
CA GLU A 59 -4.66 -6.37 -2.63
C GLU A 59 -3.98 -7.72 -2.92
N ALA A 60 -2.69 -7.88 -2.58
CA ALA A 60 -1.99 -9.16 -2.76
C ALA A 60 -2.62 -10.33 -1.98
N ARG A 61 -3.18 -10.07 -0.80
CA ARG A 61 -3.91 -11.09 -0.02
C ARG A 61 -5.24 -11.44 -0.69
N ASP A 62 -5.98 -10.44 -1.13
CA ASP A 62 -7.34 -10.60 -1.65
C ASP A 62 -7.33 -11.21 -3.07
N ALA A 63 -6.31 -10.88 -3.88
CA ALA A 63 -6.05 -11.50 -5.18
C ALA A 63 -5.85 -13.02 -5.11
N GLY A 64 -5.45 -13.56 -3.96
CA GLY A 64 -5.40 -15.01 -3.75
C GLY A 64 -6.77 -15.70 -3.77
N SER A 65 -7.85 -14.92 -3.64
CA SER A 65 -9.24 -15.39 -3.62
C SER A 65 -10.03 -15.04 -4.87
N ASP A 66 -9.54 -14.11 -5.71
CA ASP A 66 -10.20 -13.69 -6.95
C ASP A 66 -9.42 -14.20 -8.19
N PRO A 67 -10.00 -15.09 -9.02
CA PRO A 67 -9.35 -15.58 -10.25
C PRO A 67 -9.06 -14.50 -11.30
N ALA A 68 -9.69 -13.33 -11.22
CA ALA A 68 -9.47 -12.21 -12.14
C ALA A 68 -8.24 -11.37 -11.77
N GLU A 69 -7.75 -11.48 -10.54
CA GLU A 69 -6.61 -10.73 -10.03
C GLU A 69 -5.35 -11.59 -9.98
N SER A 70 -4.17 -10.95 -10.06
CA SER A 70 -2.89 -11.65 -10.10
C SER A 70 -2.08 -11.32 -8.86
N VAL A 71 -1.94 -12.30 -7.96
CA VAL A 71 -1.08 -12.17 -6.76
C VAL A 71 0.33 -11.69 -7.14
N ASP A 72 0.89 -12.19 -8.25
CA ASP A 72 2.22 -11.78 -8.71
C ASP A 72 2.29 -10.29 -9.08
N ALA A 73 1.24 -9.74 -9.68
CA ALA A 73 1.16 -8.31 -10.02
C ALA A 73 1.10 -7.46 -8.75
N GLU A 74 0.25 -7.81 -7.80
CA GLU A 74 0.12 -7.06 -6.54
C GLU A 74 1.39 -7.19 -5.67
N LEU A 75 2.07 -8.34 -5.72
CA LEU A 75 3.39 -8.50 -5.09
C LEU A 75 4.46 -7.61 -5.73
N ALA A 76 4.39 -7.37 -7.05
CA ALA A 76 5.32 -6.46 -7.73
C ALA A 76 5.08 -5.00 -7.30
N ASP A 77 3.82 -4.61 -7.12
CA ASP A 77 3.45 -3.29 -6.64
C ASP A 77 3.83 -3.09 -5.17
N LEU A 78 3.55 -4.08 -4.32
CA LEU A 78 4.00 -4.12 -2.93
C LEU A 78 5.54 -4.02 -2.82
N ALA A 79 6.27 -4.74 -3.68
CA ALA A 79 7.73 -4.70 -3.70
C ALA A 79 8.26 -3.31 -4.05
N ALA A 80 7.65 -2.61 -5.02
CA ALA A 80 8.05 -1.25 -5.40
C ALA A 80 7.88 -0.25 -4.23
N VAL A 81 6.79 -0.36 -3.48
CA VAL A 81 6.52 0.49 -2.31
C VAL A 81 7.49 0.15 -1.17
N LEU A 82 7.71 -1.15 -0.90
CA LEU A 82 8.64 -1.61 0.12
C LEU A 82 10.06 -1.14 -0.18
N ASP A 83 10.54 -1.30 -1.41
CA ASP A 83 11.87 -0.84 -1.82
C ASP A 83 12.03 0.67 -1.62
N THR A 84 11.02 1.46 -2.01
CA THR A 84 11.02 2.92 -1.79
C THR A 84 11.14 3.27 -0.31
N LEU A 85 10.40 2.57 0.57
CA LEU A 85 10.50 2.74 2.01
C LEU A 85 11.86 2.32 2.56
N VAL A 86 12.42 1.20 2.09
CA VAL A 86 13.73 0.67 2.50
C VAL A 86 14.84 1.65 2.15
N GLU A 87 14.84 2.22 0.94
CA GLU A 87 15.79 3.27 0.55
C GLU A 87 15.73 4.47 1.50
N ARG A 88 14.51 4.95 1.78
CA ARG A 88 14.30 6.10 2.68
C ARG A 88 14.72 5.85 4.12
N ARG A 89 14.69 4.59 4.59
CA ARG A 89 15.11 4.18 5.94
C ARG A 89 16.59 3.79 6.03
N GLY A 90 17.25 3.62 4.88
CA GLY A 90 18.61 3.11 4.75
C GLY A 90 18.61 1.60 4.55
N ARG A 91 18.87 1.17 3.31
CA ARG A 91 18.92 -0.24 2.88
C ARG A 91 19.78 -1.11 3.79
N ASP A 92 21.00 -0.67 4.11
CA ASP A 92 21.94 -1.45 4.92
C ASP A 92 21.45 -1.67 6.36
N ARG A 93 20.78 -0.66 6.94
CA ARG A 93 20.18 -0.76 8.28
C ARG A 93 19.10 -1.82 8.29
N VAL A 94 18.17 -1.76 7.33
CA VAL A 94 17.08 -2.73 7.22
C VAL A 94 17.62 -4.14 6.95
N ALA A 95 18.60 -4.27 6.05
CA ALA A 95 19.22 -5.54 5.74
C ALA A 95 19.93 -6.16 6.96
N ARG A 96 20.62 -5.35 7.78
CA ARG A 96 21.22 -5.82 9.04
C ARG A 96 20.16 -6.33 10.00
N LEU A 97 19.10 -5.55 10.26
CA LEU A 97 18.00 -5.95 11.14
C LEU A 97 17.32 -7.24 10.66
N ARG A 98 17.16 -7.42 9.35
CA ARG A 98 16.61 -8.66 8.76
C ARG A 98 17.51 -9.86 9.05
N ARG A 99 18.84 -9.73 8.93
CA ARG A 99 19.80 -10.80 9.24
C ARG A 99 19.81 -11.16 10.72
N GLU A 100 19.78 -10.16 11.60
CA GLU A 100 19.70 -10.37 13.06
C GLU A 100 18.43 -11.15 13.42
N LYS A 101 17.25 -10.70 12.94
CA LYS A 101 15.98 -11.41 13.16
C LYS A 101 15.96 -12.83 12.60
N ARG A 102 16.54 -13.05 11.42
CA ARG A 102 16.69 -14.40 10.85
C ARG A 102 17.49 -15.32 11.77
N GLY A 103 18.60 -14.82 12.33
CA GLY A 103 19.43 -15.60 13.24
C GLY A 103 18.75 -15.89 14.59
N GLU A 104 17.97 -14.93 15.10
CA GLU A 104 17.27 -15.06 16.39
C GLU A 104 15.98 -15.89 16.32
N ARG A 105 15.23 -15.77 15.21
CA ARG A 105 13.83 -16.23 15.12
C ARG A 105 13.59 -17.20 13.97
N GLY A 106 14.58 -17.44 13.12
CA GLY A 106 14.43 -18.23 11.92
C GLY A 106 13.71 -17.48 10.79
N GLU A 107 13.17 -18.25 9.86
CA GLU A 107 12.46 -17.80 8.65
C GLU A 107 11.06 -18.43 8.60
N PHE A 108 10.35 -18.19 7.50
CA PHE A 108 9.02 -18.75 7.27
C PHE A 108 9.06 -20.09 6.49
N ASP A 109 10.25 -20.64 6.20
CA ASP A 109 10.44 -21.85 5.38
C ASP A 109 9.78 -23.09 5.98
N ASP A 110 9.74 -23.19 7.32
CA ASP A 110 9.13 -24.31 8.03
C ASP A 110 7.59 -24.24 8.07
N GLY A 111 6.98 -23.13 7.61
CA GLY A 111 5.52 -22.99 7.53
C GLY A 111 4.78 -23.08 8.87
N VAL A 112 5.43 -22.74 9.98
CA VAL A 112 4.87 -22.88 11.33
C VAL A 112 3.76 -21.86 11.58
N VAL A 113 2.56 -22.35 11.87
CA VAL A 113 1.40 -21.53 12.30
C VAL A 113 1.18 -21.71 13.81
N LEU A 114 1.27 -20.62 14.58
CA LEU A 114 1.02 -20.65 16.02
C LEU A 114 -0.49 -20.61 16.29
N GLU A 115 -1.07 -21.74 16.67
CA GLU A 115 -2.51 -21.83 16.95
C GLU A 115 -2.89 -21.43 18.38
N ARG A 116 -2.01 -21.70 19.36
CA ARG A 116 -2.23 -21.37 20.78
C ARG A 116 -0.95 -21.46 21.61
N VAL A 117 -0.92 -20.72 22.71
CA VAL A 117 0.10 -20.83 23.77
C VAL A 117 -0.59 -21.21 25.07
N ARG A 118 0.02 -22.10 25.86
CA ARG A 118 -0.44 -22.47 27.21
C ARG A 118 0.73 -22.33 28.17
N GLU A 119 0.44 -21.93 29.41
CA GLU A 119 1.44 -21.91 30.48
C GLU A 119 1.53 -23.30 31.08
N ASP A 120 2.75 -23.84 31.17
CA ASP A 120 3.02 -25.05 31.93
C ASP A 120 3.30 -24.63 33.38
N GLY A 121 2.35 -24.91 34.26
CA GLY A 121 2.49 -24.75 35.72
C GLY A 121 3.26 -25.88 36.37
#